data_AF-A0A923YV83-F1
#
_entry.id   AF-A0A923YV83-F1
#
_cell.length_a   1.000
_cell.length_b   1.000
_cell.length_c   1.000
_cell.angle_alpha   90.00
_cell.angle_beta   90.00
_cell.angle_gamma   90.00
#
_symmetry.space_group_name_H-M   'P 1'
#
loop_
_entity.id
_entity.type
_entity.pdbx_description
1 polymer ?
#
loop_
_entity_poly.entity_id
_entity_poly.type
_entity_poly.pdbx_seq_one_letter_code
_entity_poly.pdbx_strand_id
1 'polypeptide(L)'
;MNKTDKKGFFFKQYEAPYQSPFDKLFDVFKELIIHTSGDFDEAIDWLRQLDKEYKLTDKDYTVDDFIEDLKKKGYIKEEFKEDGTGGGMGITAKTERAIRQSALDQIFGNLKKSGSGNHKTKYSGNGDEQTGEFRNFVFGDGLETISLTESLRNAQINNGADEFMLTENDLVVEDSKFKAQMSTVLMIDISHSMILYGEDRITPAKKVAMALAELITTRYPKDTIDILVFGNDAWPIAIKDLPYLKVGPYHTNTVAGLQLAMDILRRKRNTNKQIFMITDGKPSCVREKDGTYYMNSNG
;
A
#
# COMPACT_ATOMS: atom_id res chain seq x y z
N MET A 1 -23.47 26.09 47.49
CA MET A 1 -24.12 24.80 47.20
C MET A 1 -23.45 24.25 45.94
N ASN A 2 -22.35 23.50 46.12
CA ASN A 2 -21.50 23.07 45.01
C ASN A 2 -22.12 21.84 44.33
N LYS A 3 -22.57 22.01 43.07
CA LYS A 3 -22.95 20.89 42.21
C LYS A 3 -21.68 20.10 41.86
N THR A 4 -21.56 18.90 42.42
CA THR A 4 -20.57 17.92 41.99
C THR A 4 -20.99 17.36 40.63
N ASP A 5 -20.29 17.75 39.57
CA ASP A 5 -20.44 17.17 38.24
C ASP A 5 -19.98 15.71 38.25
N LYS A 6 -20.94 14.79 38.35
CA LYS A 6 -20.68 13.37 38.17
C LYS A 6 -20.46 13.09 36.69
N LYS A 7 -19.21 12.77 36.32
CA LYS A 7 -18.88 12.26 34.98
C LYS A 7 -19.28 10.79 34.88
N GLY A 8 -20.08 10.44 33.87
CA GLY A 8 -20.48 9.07 33.54
C GLY A 8 -20.40 8.84 32.03
N PHE A 9 -20.42 7.58 31.60
CA PHE A 9 -20.45 7.23 30.18
C PHE A 9 -21.87 7.35 29.64
N PHE A 10 -22.05 8.15 28.60
CA PHE A 10 -23.30 8.26 27.85
C PHE A 10 -23.19 7.38 26.60
N PHE A 11 -23.83 6.21 26.63
CA PHE A 11 -23.94 5.36 25.46
C PHE A 11 -25.08 5.88 24.59
N LYS A 12 -24.73 6.42 23.41
CA LYS A 12 -25.70 6.77 22.37
C LYS A 12 -25.65 5.75 21.26
N GLN A 13 -26.77 5.57 20.56
CA GLN A 13 -26.77 4.80 19.32
C GLN A 13 -25.81 5.46 18.32
N TYR A 14 -25.02 4.65 17.64
CA TYR A 14 -24.05 5.17 16.68
C TYR A 14 -24.79 5.83 15.51
N GLU A 15 -24.54 7.11 15.33
CA GLU A 15 -24.98 7.86 14.15
C GLU A 15 -23.78 7.94 13.21
N ALA A 16 -23.91 7.32 12.04
CA ALA A 16 -22.89 7.42 11.01
C ALA A 16 -22.75 8.90 10.58
N PRO A 17 -21.52 9.39 10.33
CA PRO A 17 -21.33 10.72 9.78
C PRO A 17 -22.08 10.86 8.45
N TYR A 18 -22.61 12.06 8.19
CA TYR A 18 -23.26 12.33 6.91
C TYR A 18 -22.26 12.12 5.76
N GLN A 19 -22.67 11.30 4.79
CA GLN A 19 -21.90 10.99 3.59
C GLN A 19 -22.75 11.36 2.38
N SER A 20 -22.15 12.04 1.40
CA SER A 20 -22.88 12.43 0.18
C SER A 20 -23.33 11.18 -0.61
N PRO A 21 -24.43 11.26 -1.38
CA PRO A 21 -24.86 10.15 -2.24
C PRO A 21 -23.75 9.65 -3.16
N PHE A 22 -22.97 10.58 -3.74
CA PHE A 22 -21.79 10.24 -4.54
C PHE A 22 -20.77 9.42 -3.75
N ASP A 23 -20.37 9.87 -2.55
CA ASP A 23 -19.32 9.19 -1.78
C ASP A 23 -19.74 7.78 -1.36
N LYS A 24 -21.03 7.60 -1.03
CA LYS A 24 -21.59 6.27 -0.72
C LYS A 24 -21.49 5.32 -1.91
N LEU A 25 -21.96 5.75 -3.08
CA LEU A 25 -21.88 4.94 -4.31
C LEU A 25 -20.43 4.76 -4.75
N PHE A 26 -19.56 5.74 -4.53
CA PHE A 26 -18.14 5.66 -4.89
C PHE A 26 -17.41 4.61 -4.05
N ASP A 27 -17.73 4.49 -2.76
CA ASP A 27 -17.17 3.43 -1.91
C ASP A 27 -17.58 2.04 -2.40
N VAL A 28 -18.85 1.84 -2.76
CA VAL A 28 -19.32 0.56 -3.33
C VAL A 28 -18.70 0.32 -4.70
N PHE A 29 -18.64 1.33 -5.57
CA PHE A 29 -18.07 1.25 -6.90
C PHE A 29 -16.59 0.83 -6.87
N LYS A 30 -15.79 1.37 -5.95
CA LYS A 30 -14.38 0.95 -5.78
C LYS A 30 -14.28 -0.54 -5.46
N GLU A 31 -15.19 -1.09 -4.66
CA GLU A 31 -15.22 -2.53 -4.37
C GLU A 31 -15.59 -3.36 -5.60
N LEU A 32 -16.64 -2.95 -6.30
CA LEU A 32 -17.13 -3.65 -7.50
C LEU A 32 -16.07 -3.70 -8.59
N ILE A 33 -15.37 -2.58 -8.84
CA ILE A 33 -14.29 -2.52 -9.85
C ILE A 33 -13.15 -3.50 -9.56
N ILE A 34 -12.84 -3.77 -8.29
CA ILE A 34 -11.80 -4.75 -7.95
C ILE A 34 -12.29 -6.16 -8.28
N HIS A 35 -13.54 -6.47 -7.94
CA HIS A 35 -14.17 -7.77 -8.19
C HIS A 35 -14.35 -8.06 -9.69
N THR A 36 -14.74 -7.06 -10.48
CA THR A 36 -14.86 -7.18 -11.94
C THR A 36 -13.53 -7.04 -12.66
N SER A 37 -12.42 -6.93 -11.90
CA SER A 37 -11.06 -6.81 -12.43
C SER A 37 -10.90 -5.65 -13.42
N GLY A 38 -11.47 -4.49 -13.07
CA GLY A 38 -11.38 -3.27 -13.85
C GLY A 38 -12.42 -3.12 -14.96
N ASP A 39 -13.32 -4.09 -15.13
CA ASP A 39 -14.44 -3.97 -16.07
C ASP A 39 -15.49 -3.01 -15.50
N PHE A 40 -15.57 -1.82 -16.11
CA PHE A 40 -16.45 -0.76 -15.65
C PHE A 40 -17.92 -1.06 -15.95
N ASP A 41 -18.23 -1.55 -17.14
CA ASP A 41 -19.60 -1.81 -17.56
C ASP A 41 -20.21 -2.91 -16.67
N GLU A 42 -19.45 -3.98 -16.42
CA GLU A 42 -19.85 -5.04 -15.48
C GLU A 42 -20.04 -4.50 -14.04
N ALA A 43 -19.14 -3.62 -13.58
CA ALA A 43 -19.25 -3.05 -12.23
C ALA A 43 -20.48 -2.15 -12.08
N ILE A 44 -20.84 -1.38 -13.11
CA ILE A 44 -22.06 -0.57 -13.11
C ILE A 44 -23.32 -1.44 -13.15
N ASP A 45 -23.31 -2.52 -13.92
CA ASP A 45 -24.44 -3.45 -13.93
C ASP A 45 -24.68 -4.07 -12.56
N TRP A 46 -23.61 -4.48 -11.87
CA TRP A 46 -23.70 -4.98 -10.50
C TRP A 46 -24.16 -3.89 -9.53
N LEU A 47 -23.68 -2.64 -9.69
CA LEU A 47 -24.11 -1.51 -8.87
C LEU A 47 -25.62 -1.27 -9.02
N ARG A 48 -26.17 -1.35 -10.24
CA ARG A 48 -27.61 -1.22 -10.48
C ARG A 48 -28.42 -2.36 -9.86
N GLN A 49 -27.86 -3.59 -9.83
CA GLN A 49 -28.51 -4.71 -9.14
C GLN A 49 -28.54 -4.49 -7.63
N LEU A 50 -27.42 -4.06 -7.04
CA LEU A 50 -27.34 -3.72 -5.63
C LEU A 50 -28.27 -2.55 -5.27
N ASP A 51 -28.38 -1.56 -6.14
CA ASP A 51 -29.28 -0.43 -5.93
C ASP A 51 -30.77 -0.85 -5.89
N LYS A 52 -31.18 -1.80 -6.73
CA LYS A 52 -32.56 -2.36 -6.69
C LYS A 52 -32.87 -3.03 -5.35
N GLU A 53 -31.91 -3.75 -4.79
CA GLU A 53 -32.08 -4.50 -3.54
C GLU A 53 -31.96 -3.59 -2.31
N TYR A 54 -30.91 -2.78 -2.25
CA TYR A 54 -30.53 -2.00 -1.07
C TYR A 54 -30.98 -0.54 -1.11
N LYS A 55 -31.54 -0.06 -2.24
CA LYS A 55 -31.98 1.32 -2.45
C LYS A 55 -30.88 2.31 -2.06
N LEU A 56 -29.74 2.18 -2.74
CA LEU A 56 -28.55 2.99 -2.50
C LEU A 56 -28.77 4.43 -3.00
N THR A 57 -29.61 4.58 -4.02
CA THR A 57 -30.05 5.84 -4.64
C THR A 57 -31.41 6.30 -4.12
N ASP A 58 -31.75 7.55 -4.43
CA ASP A 58 -33.06 8.13 -4.18
C ASP A 58 -33.63 8.84 -5.44
N LYS A 59 -34.72 9.60 -5.28
CA LYS A 59 -35.36 10.30 -6.40
C LYS A 59 -34.52 11.47 -6.94
N ASP A 60 -33.60 11.98 -6.12
CA ASP A 60 -32.81 13.17 -6.40
C ASP A 60 -31.40 12.81 -6.92
N TYR A 61 -30.96 11.56 -6.72
CA TYR A 61 -29.65 11.09 -7.18
C TYR A 61 -29.67 9.62 -7.59
N THR A 62 -29.56 9.35 -8.89
CA THR A 62 -29.60 8.01 -9.50
C THR A 62 -28.20 7.46 -9.85
N VAL A 63 -28.13 6.20 -10.27
CA VAL A 63 -26.87 5.60 -10.79
C VAL A 63 -26.37 6.33 -12.03
N ASP A 64 -27.28 6.87 -12.86
CA ASP A 64 -26.90 7.63 -14.05
C ASP A 64 -26.25 8.98 -13.67
N ASP A 65 -26.80 9.67 -12.66
CA ASP A 65 -26.20 10.90 -12.10
C ASP A 65 -24.81 10.60 -11.52
N PHE A 66 -24.63 9.44 -10.89
CA PHE A 66 -23.33 8.98 -10.40
C PHE A 66 -22.31 8.77 -11.53
N ILE A 67 -22.71 8.16 -12.64
CA ILE A 67 -21.84 7.96 -13.81
C ILE A 67 -21.44 9.33 -14.41
N GLU A 68 -22.37 10.26 -14.54
CA GLU A 68 -22.08 11.62 -14.99
C GLU A 68 -21.09 12.33 -14.06
N ASP A 69 -21.28 12.20 -12.74
CA ASP A 69 -20.37 12.74 -11.74
C ASP A 69 -18.97 12.10 -11.80
N LEU A 70 -18.88 10.78 -12.01
CA LEU A 70 -17.62 10.09 -12.21
C LEU A 70 -16.87 10.65 -13.43
N LYS A 71 -17.58 10.87 -14.54
CA LYS A 71 -17.02 11.45 -15.76
C LYS A 71 -16.57 12.90 -15.52
N LYS A 72 -17.43 13.72 -14.93
CA LYS A 72 -17.14 15.14 -14.60
C LYS A 72 -15.97 15.30 -13.64
N LYS A 73 -15.85 14.40 -12.66
CA LYS A 73 -14.74 14.38 -11.69
C LYS A 73 -13.48 13.68 -12.25
N GLY A 74 -13.51 13.15 -13.47
CA GLY A 74 -12.36 12.54 -14.14
C GLY A 74 -11.95 11.17 -13.60
N TYR A 75 -12.89 10.42 -13.00
CA TYR A 75 -12.68 9.04 -12.56
C TYR A 75 -12.84 8.03 -13.70
N ILE A 76 -13.58 8.39 -14.74
CA ILE A 76 -13.80 7.55 -15.91
C ILE A 76 -13.58 8.35 -17.19
N LYS A 77 -13.26 7.65 -18.26
CA LYS A 77 -13.05 8.19 -19.61
C LYS A 77 -13.65 7.25 -20.64
N GLU A 78 -14.02 7.79 -21.79
CA GLU A 78 -14.38 6.95 -22.94
C GLU A 78 -13.11 6.28 -23.46
N GLU A 79 -13.16 4.97 -23.63
CA GLU A 79 -12.13 4.23 -24.34
C GLU A 79 -12.53 4.15 -25.81
N PHE A 80 -11.54 4.24 -26.70
CA PHE A 80 -11.74 3.99 -28.11
C PHE A 80 -11.08 2.66 -28.43
N LYS A 81 -11.83 1.73 -29.01
CA LYS A 81 -11.22 0.52 -29.56
C LYS A 81 -10.31 0.91 -30.73
N GLU A 82 -9.25 0.13 -30.96
CA GLU A 82 -8.29 0.37 -32.05
C GLU A 82 -8.95 0.36 -33.45
N ASP A 83 -10.17 -0.16 -33.56
CA ASP A 83 -10.99 -0.22 -34.79
C ASP A 83 -11.87 1.03 -35.01
N GLY A 84 -11.85 2.02 -34.13
CA GLY A 84 -12.62 3.26 -34.27
C GLY A 84 -14.13 3.10 -34.05
N THR A 85 -14.60 1.91 -33.65
CA THR A 85 -15.97 1.73 -33.16
C THR A 85 -16.03 2.12 -31.69
N GLY A 86 -17.08 2.85 -31.29
CA GLY A 86 -17.22 3.41 -29.94
C GLY A 86 -16.86 2.39 -28.87
N GLY A 87 -15.77 2.64 -28.14
CA GLY A 87 -15.34 1.78 -27.06
C GLY A 87 -16.13 2.10 -25.79
N GLY A 88 -16.19 1.12 -24.90
CA GLY A 88 -16.86 1.25 -23.61
C GLY A 88 -16.22 2.33 -22.74
N MET A 89 -16.73 2.48 -21.53
CA MET A 89 -16.18 3.42 -20.57
C MET A 89 -15.10 2.71 -19.73
N GLY A 90 -13.95 3.37 -19.54
CA GLY A 90 -12.82 2.83 -18.79
C GLY A 90 -12.49 3.68 -17.57
N ILE A 91 -11.91 3.07 -16.55
CA ILE A 91 -11.43 3.80 -15.37
C ILE A 91 -10.14 4.58 -15.68
N THR A 92 -9.93 5.70 -14.98
CA THR A 92 -8.73 6.52 -15.12
C THR A 92 -7.68 6.16 -14.07
N ALA A 93 -6.44 6.63 -14.26
CA ALA A 93 -5.38 6.53 -13.25
C ALA A 93 -5.77 7.18 -11.89
N LYS A 94 -6.71 8.15 -11.92
CA LYS A 94 -7.27 8.75 -10.71
C LYS A 94 -8.09 7.73 -9.92
N THR A 95 -8.91 6.92 -10.60
CA THR A 95 -9.68 5.84 -10.00
C THR A 95 -8.78 4.73 -9.51
N GLU A 96 -7.77 4.31 -10.28
CA GLU A 96 -6.79 3.32 -9.83
C GLU A 96 -6.12 3.75 -8.51
N ARG A 97 -5.71 5.03 -8.41
CA ARG A 97 -5.13 5.57 -7.18
C ARG A 97 -6.15 5.60 -6.02
N ALA A 98 -7.39 5.98 -6.29
CA ALA A 98 -8.44 5.99 -5.28
C ALA A 98 -8.72 4.58 -4.73
N ILE A 99 -8.71 3.56 -5.59
CA ILE A 99 -8.87 2.15 -5.21
C ILE A 99 -7.70 1.70 -4.33
N ARG A 100 -6.45 2.01 -4.70
CA ARG A 100 -5.27 1.66 -3.88
C ARG A 100 -5.29 2.32 -2.51
N GLN A 101 -5.63 3.61 -2.45
CA GLN A 101 -5.78 4.33 -1.19
C GLN A 101 -6.89 3.70 -0.32
N SER A 102 -8.03 3.36 -0.93
CA SER A 102 -9.13 2.68 -0.24
C SER A 102 -8.69 1.33 0.34
N ALA A 103 -7.92 0.53 -0.43
CA ALA A 103 -7.37 -0.73 0.05
C ALA A 103 -6.38 -0.53 1.21
N LEU A 104 -5.52 0.50 1.14
CA LEU A 104 -4.63 0.89 2.22
C LEU A 104 -5.41 1.21 3.51
N ASP A 105 -6.45 2.04 3.40
CA ASP A 105 -7.23 2.48 4.55
C ASP A 105 -8.06 1.32 5.16
N GLN A 106 -8.58 0.41 4.33
CA GLN A 106 -9.28 -0.78 4.82
C GLN A 106 -8.35 -1.74 5.59
N ILE A 107 -7.14 -2.00 5.06
CA ILE A 107 -6.21 -2.97 5.64
C ILE A 107 -5.44 -2.37 6.83
N PHE A 108 -4.96 -1.12 6.69
CA PHE A 108 -4.07 -0.50 7.67
C PHE A 108 -4.70 0.64 8.47
N GLY A 109 -5.83 1.21 8.03
CA GLY A 109 -6.50 2.31 8.74
C GLY A 109 -7.15 1.88 10.06
N ASN A 110 -7.58 0.62 10.15
CA ASN A 110 -8.17 0.05 11.37
C ASN A 110 -7.15 -0.61 12.31
N LEU A 111 -5.86 -0.59 11.98
CA LEU A 111 -4.83 -1.05 12.91
C LEU A 111 -4.83 -0.14 14.13
N LYS A 112 -5.26 -0.69 15.27
CA LYS A 112 -5.13 -0.02 16.57
C LYS A 112 -3.68 0.46 16.69
N LYS A 113 -3.47 1.70 17.13
CA LYS A 113 -2.16 2.22 17.55
C LYS A 113 -1.62 1.34 18.70
N SER A 114 -1.10 0.16 18.39
CA SER A 114 -0.06 -0.45 19.22
C SER A 114 1.20 0.40 19.03
N GLY A 115 1.94 0.62 20.10
CA GLY A 115 2.96 1.68 20.24
C GLY A 115 3.85 1.95 19.03
N SER A 116 4.31 3.21 18.94
CA SER A 116 5.28 3.73 17.95
C SER A 116 6.34 2.70 17.55
N GLY A 117 6.09 2.02 16.44
CA GLY A 117 7.00 1.08 15.81
C GLY A 117 7.49 1.67 14.50
N ASN A 118 8.29 2.73 14.55
CA ASN A 118 9.27 2.89 13.49
C ASN A 118 10.23 1.70 13.60
N HIS A 119 10.52 1.03 12.49
CA HIS A 119 11.54 -0.02 12.42
C HIS A 119 12.86 0.50 13.02
N LYS A 120 13.05 0.36 14.33
CA LYS A 120 14.30 0.70 15.00
C LYS A 120 15.27 -0.40 14.61
N THR A 121 16.15 -0.10 13.66
CA THR A 121 17.35 -0.89 13.44
C THR A 121 18.16 -0.87 14.73
N LYS A 122 18.70 -2.03 15.13
CA LYS A 122 19.58 -2.14 16.32
C LYS A 122 20.96 -1.50 16.11
N TYR A 123 21.21 -0.96 14.91
CA TYR A 123 22.46 -0.30 14.55
C TYR A 123 22.22 1.21 14.53
N SER A 124 22.83 1.92 15.47
CA SER A 124 23.21 3.33 15.32
C SER A 124 24.51 3.35 14.54
N GLY A 125 24.54 4.05 13.41
CA GLY A 125 25.74 4.20 12.59
C GLY A 125 25.55 5.35 11.63
N ASN A 126 26.67 5.94 11.20
CA ASN A 126 26.77 7.14 10.35
C ASN A 126 25.82 7.06 9.15
N GLY A 127 24.62 7.61 9.32
CA GLY A 127 23.60 7.75 8.29
C GLY A 127 23.61 9.16 7.72
N ASP A 128 23.32 9.26 6.42
CA ASP A 128 23.39 10.51 5.65
C ASP A 128 22.21 11.47 5.90
N GLU A 129 21.24 11.09 6.74
CA GLU A 129 20.09 11.92 7.10
C GLU A 129 19.98 12.14 8.60
N GLN A 130 20.11 13.42 8.96
CA GLN A 130 19.80 14.01 10.26
C GLN A 130 18.34 13.77 10.63
N THR A 131 18.09 13.28 11.86
CA THR A 131 16.73 12.93 12.30
C THR A 131 16.02 14.06 13.02
N GLY A 132 16.71 15.17 13.32
CA GLY A 132 16.20 16.26 14.14
C GLY A 132 16.01 15.89 15.62
N GLU A 133 16.38 14.68 16.04
CA GLU A 133 16.41 14.27 17.44
C GLU A 133 17.80 14.57 18.01
N PHE A 134 17.84 15.52 18.95
CA PHE A 134 19.04 15.91 19.67
C PHE A 134 19.16 15.12 20.97
N ARG A 135 20.38 14.71 21.30
CA ARG A 135 20.72 14.16 22.61
C ARG A 135 22.06 14.70 23.09
N ASN A 136 22.33 14.58 24.38
CA ASN A 136 23.63 14.97 24.93
C ASN A 136 24.72 14.03 24.40
N PHE A 137 25.89 14.62 24.12
CA PHE A 137 27.10 13.88 23.76
C PHE A 137 27.49 12.89 24.86
N VAL A 138 27.95 11.72 24.46
CA VAL A 138 28.55 10.72 25.35
C VAL A 138 29.89 10.32 24.77
N PHE A 139 30.89 10.13 25.63
CA PHE A 139 32.21 9.67 25.23
C PHE A 139 32.13 8.42 24.34
N GLY A 140 32.65 8.54 23.11
CA GLY A 140 32.58 7.51 22.06
C GLY A 140 31.74 7.92 20.85
N ASP A 141 30.94 8.99 20.94
CA ASP A 141 30.23 9.57 19.80
C ASP A 141 31.20 10.20 18.79
N GLY A 142 30.91 10.03 17.50
CA GLY A 142 31.70 10.59 16.41
C GLY A 142 31.61 12.12 16.37
N LEU A 143 32.74 12.80 16.17
CA LEU A 143 32.79 14.28 16.11
C LEU A 143 31.92 14.85 14.97
N GLU A 144 31.76 14.08 13.90
CA GLU A 144 30.91 14.39 12.75
C GLU A 144 29.40 14.49 13.10
N THR A 145 28.97 13.94 14.24
CA THR A 145 27.57 13.95 14.68
C THR A 145 27.23 15.13 15.61
N ILE A 146 28.21 15.94 15.98
CA ILE A 146 28.02 17.08 16.88
C ILE A 146 27.29 18.22 16.16
N SER A 147 26.14 18.62 16.69
CA SER A 147 25.43 19.82 16.26
C SER A 147 26.11 21.05 16.89
N LEU A 148 26.99 21.71 16.12
CA LEU A 148 27.68 22.91 16.59
C LEU A 148 26.70 24.01 17.02
N THR A 149 25.60 24.19 16.29
CA THR A 149 24.62 25.24 16.58
C THR A 149 23.92 25.01 17.92
N GLU A 150 23.41 23.80 18.18
CA GLU A 150 22.76 23.50 19.46
C GLU A 150 23.78 23.42 20.60
N SER A 151 25.00 22.97 20.33
CA SER A 151 26.06 22.95 21.35
C SER A 151 26.47 24.36 21.79
N LEU A 152 26.61 25.29 20.84
CA LEU A 152 26.89 26.70 21.14
C LEU A 152 25.74 27.36 21.89
N ARG A 153 24.49 27.03 21.53
CA ARG A 153 23.30 27.50 22.24
C ARG A 153 23.28 27.02 23.69
N ASN A 154 23.55 25.74 23.93
CA ASN A 154 23.65 25.18 25.28
C ASN A 154 24.78 25.82 26.09
N ALA A 155 25.95 26.03 25.47
CA ALA A 155 27.08 26.69 26.11
C ALA A 155 26.74 28.11 26.57
N GLN A 156 26.03 28.89 25.73
CA GLN A 156 25.57 30.23 26.11
C GLN A 156 24.54 30.20 27.25
N ILE A 157 23.64 29.20 27.26
CA ILE A 157 22.65 29.04 28.33
C ILE A 157 23.33 28.68 29.66
N ASN A 158 24.32 27.79 29.63
CA ASN A 158 24.96 27.25 30.83
C ASN A 158 26.05 28.17 31.40
N ASN A 159 26.83 28.82 30.54
CA ASN A 159 28.03 29.57 30.93
C ASN A 159 27.90 31.10 30.74
N GLY A 160 26.81 31.58 30.15
CA GLY A 160 26.56 33.01 29.94
C GLY A 160 27.24 33.58 28.69
N ALA A 161 27.08 34.89 28.46
CA ALA A 161 27.51 35.57 27.23
C ALA A 161 28.81 36.39 27.35
N ASP A 162 29.30 36.62 28.57
CA ASP A 162 30.45 37.51 28.81
C ASP A 162 31.79 36.84 28.48
N GLU A 163 31.97 35.58 28.87
CA GLU A 163 33.14 34.76 28.49
C GLU A 163 32.67 33.46 27.85
N PHE A 164 33.09 33.22 26.61
CA PHE A 164 32.73 32.00 25.89
C PHE A 164 33.45 30.79 26.50
N MET A 165 32.69 29.94 27.18
CA MET A 165 33.15 28.66 27.70
C MET A 165 32.27 27.54 27.13
N LEU A 166 32.90 26.57 26.47
CA LEU A 166 32.25 25.37 25.93
C LEU A 166 32.82 24.15 26.65
N THR A 167 31.95 23.38 27.29
CA THR A 167 32.29 22.15 28.02
C THR A 167 31.69 20.93 27.34
N GLU A 168 32.16 19.73 27.69
CA GLU A 168 31.60 18.48 27.16
C GLU A 168 30.10 18.33 27.44
N ASN A 169 29.63 18.87 28.57
CA ASN A 169 28.20 18.85 28.95
C ASN A 169 27.33 19.73 28.04
N ASP A 170 27.94 20.65 27.31
CA ASP A 170 27.25 21.53 26.36
C ASP A 170 27.14 20.89 24.98
N LEU A 171 27.91 19.84 24.70
CA LEU A 171 27.91 19.17 23.40
C LEU A 171 26.61 18.40 23.18
N VAL A 172 25.97 18.72 22.07
CA VAL A 172 24.76 18.09 21.58
C VAL A 172 25.10 17.32 20.32
N VAL A 173 24.72 16.05 20.28
CA VAL A 173 24.80 15.23 19.07
C VAL A 173 23.42 15.08 18.47
N GLU A 174 23.40 15.06 17.14
CA GLU A 174 22.20 14.75 16.38
C GLU A 174 22.25 13.28 15.99
N ASP A 175 21.25 12.51 16.43
CA ASP A 175 21.18 11.10 16.07
C ASP A 175 20.89 10.98 14.56
N SER A 176 21.74 10.23 13.85
CA SER A 176 21.44 9.77 12.50
C SER A 176 20.76 8.40 12.59
N LYS A 177 19.56 8.26 12.01
CA LYS A 177 18.92 6.95 11.88
C LYS A 177 19.42 6.36 10.57
N PHE A 178 19.98 5.16 10.64
CA PHE A 178 20.14 4.33 9.47
C PHE A 178 18.74 3.93 8.97
N LYS A 179 18.15 4.74 8.09
CA LYS A 179 17.00 4.28 7.29
C LYS A 179 17.54 3.30 6.27
N ALA A 180 17.54 2.04 6.69
CA ALA A 180 17.93 0.91 5.90
C ALA A 180 16.97 0.83 4.69
N GLN A 181 17.37 1.40 3.55
CA GLN A 181 16.52 1.40 2.35
C GLN A 181 16.17 -0.05 1.99
N MET A 182 14.92 -0.29 1.63
CA MET A 182 14.38 -1.62 1.37
C MET A 182 14.06 -1.82 -0.12
N SER A 183 14.43 -2.99 -0.65
CA SER A 183 13.91 -3.47 -1.93
C SER A 183 12.96 -4.64 -1.71
N THR A 184 11.72 -4.46 -2.14
CA THR A 184 10.64 -5.42 -1.97
C THR A 184 10.21 -5.93 -3.34
N VAL A 185 10.19 -7.26 -3.52
CA VAL A 185 9.45 -7.87 -4.62
C VAL A 185 8.16 -8.45 -4.06
N LEU A 186 7.02 -8.05 -4.64
CA LEU A 186 5.72 -8.65 -4.37
C LEU A 186 5.37 -9.62 -5.49
N MET A 187 5.16 -10.88 -5.15
CA MET A 187 4.77 -11.94 -6.05
C MET A 187 3.31 -12.33 -5.81
N ILE A 188 2.51 -12.36 -6.86
CA ILE A 188 1.09 -12.71 -6.78
C ILE A 188 0.82 -13.94 -7.65
N ASP A 189 0.27 -14.97 -7.03
CA ASP A 189 -0.19 -16.17 -7.72
C ASP A 189 -1.45 -15.87 -8.53
N ILE A 190 -1.45 -16.26 -9.80
CA ILE A 190 -2.59 -16.15 -10.72
C ILE A 190 -3.02 -17.52 -11.27
N SER A 191 -2.60 -18.60 -10.59
CA SER A 191 -2.98 -19.97 -10.90
C SER A 191 -4.43 -20.27 -10.55
N HIS A 192 -4.96 -21.33 -11.13
CA HIS A 192 -6.36 -21.71 -11.00
C HIS A 192 -6.77 -21.97 -9.53
N SER A 193 -5.83 -22.35 -8.66
CA SER A 193 -6.11 -22.54 -7.22
C SER A 193 -6.66 -21.28 -6.54
N MET A 194 -6.35 -20.09 -7.05
CA MET A 194 -6.81 -18.81 -6.50
C MET A 194 -8.31 -18.53 -6.69
N ILE A 195 -9.02 -19.34 -7.48
CA ILE A 195 -10.49 -19.29 -7.65
C ILE A 195 -11.16 -20.66 -7.39
N LEU A 196 -10.39 -21.66 -6.97
CA LEU A 196 -10.85 -23.04 -6.89
C LEU A 196 -11.89 -23.22 -5.77
N TYR A 197 -12.83 -24.14 -6.00
CA TYR A 197 -13.97 -24.43 -5.10
C TYR A 197 -14.93 -23.26 -4.88
N GLY A 198 -14.95 -22.28 -5.80
CA GLY A 198 -15.82 -21.11 -5.72
C GLY A 198 -15.35 -20.06 -4.72
N GLU A 199 -14.13 -20.19 -4.20
CA GLU A 199 -13.53 -19.19 -3.32
C GLU A 199 -12.73 -18.17 -4.14
N ASP A 200 -13.12 -16.89 -4.08
CA ASP A 200 -12.38 -15.78 -4.70
C ASP A 200 -11.22 -15.33 -3.79
N ARG A 201 -10.06 -15.98 -3.93
CA ARG A 201 -8.84 -15.64 -3.18
C ARG A 201 -7.99 -14.60 -3.91
N ILE A 202 -8.23 -14.39 -5.21
CA ILE A 202 -7.50 -13.38 -5.99
C ILE A 202 -7.92 -11.97 -5.60
N THR A 203 -9.19 -11.69 -5.36
CA THR A 203 -9.65 -10.35 -4.93
C THR A 203 -9.02 -9.88 -3.62
N PRO A 204 -9.01 -10.65 -2.51
CA PRO A 204 -8.31 -10.24 -1.30
C PRO A 204 -6.79 -10.11 -1.53
N ALA A 205 -6.20 -10.96 -2.36
CA ALA A 205 -4.79 -10.84 -2.74
C ALA A 205 -4.49 -9.49 -3.44
N LYS A 206 -5.32 -9.07 -4.41
CA LYS A 206 -5.20 -7.76 -5.08
C LYS A 206 -5.31 -6.62 -4.06
N LYS A 207 -6.25 -6.68 -3.12
CA LYS A 207 -6.43 -5.64 -2.09
C LYS A 207 -5.19 -5.50 -1.22
N VAL A 208 -4.65 -6.62 -0.71
CA VAL A 208 -3.41 -6.62 0.08
C VAL A 208 -2.25 -6.09 -0.74
N ALA A 209 -2.12 -6.51 -2.00
CA ALA A 209 -1.08 -6.05 -2.91
C ALA A 209 -1.14 -4.53 -3.16
N MET A 210 -2.33 -4.02 -3.45
CA MET A 210 -2.58 -2.59 -3.65
C MET A 210 -2.31 -1.78 -2.38
N ALA A 211 -2.77 -2.26 -1.23
CA ALA A 211 -2.52 -1.64 0.06
C ALA A 211 -1.03 -1.58 0.39
N LEU A 212 -0.29 -2.68 0.17
CA LEU A 212 1.15 -2.73 0.39
C LEU A 212 1.91 -1.81 -0.57
N ALA A 213 1.53 -1.80 -1.85
CA ALA A 213 2.12 -0.92 -2.85
C ALA A 213 1.92 0.54 -2.46
N GLU A 214 0.68 0.95 -2.13
CA GLU A 214 0.38 2.31 -1.72
C GLU A 214 1.11 2.69 -0.42
N LEU A 215 1.17 1.78 0.57
CA LEU A 215 1.89 2.01 1.83
C LEU A 215 3.37 2.31 1.57
N ILE A 216 4.04 1.48 0.77
CA ILE A 216 5.47 1.62 0.48
C ILE A 216 5.70 2.91 -0.29
N THR A 217 4.96 3.15 -1.37
CA THR A 217 5.18 4.32 -2.24
C THR A 217 4.85 5.65 -1.56
N THR A 218 3.94 5.67 -0.59
CA THR A 218 3.53 6.91 0.10
C THR A 218 4.30 7.18 1.39
N ARG A 219 4.55 6.16 2.22
CA ARG A 219 5.20 6.33 3.53
C ARG A 219 6.71 6.13 3.50
N TYR A 220 7.21 5.37 2.53
CA TYR A 220 8.63 5.01 2.43
C TYR A 220 9.17 5.35 1.03
N PRO A 221 9.25 6.65 0.67
CA PRO A 221 9.60 7.07 -0.70
C PRO A 221 11.02 6.68 -1.14
N LYS A 222 11.88 6.25 -0.21
CA LYS A 222 13.23 5.75 -0.50
C LYS A 222 13.28 4.23 -0.71
N ASP A 223 12.20 3.54 -0.41
CA ASP A 223 12.07 2.10 -0.63
C ASP A 223 11.56 1.84 -2.05
N THR A 224 11.82 0.63 -2.52
CA THR A 224 11.41 0.18 -3.85
C THR A 224 10.48 -1.01 -3.73
N ILE A 225 9.45 -1.02 -4.56
CA ILE A 225 8.56 -2.15 -4.75
C ILE A 225 8.53 -2.51 -6.24
N ASP A 226 8.82 -3.77 -6.54
CA ASP A 226 8.62 -4.36 -7.86
C ASP A 226 7.56 -5.46 -7.72
N ILE A 227 6.67 -5.57 -8.70
CA ILE A 227 5.55 -6.52 -8.64
C ILE A 227 5.69 -7.50 -9.80
N LEU A 228 5.48 -8.78 -9.51
CA LEU A 228 5.40 -9.82 -10.52
C LEU A 228 4.20 -10.72 -10.24
N VAL A 229 3.70 -11.34 -11.30
CA VAL A 229 2.73 -12.42 -11.20
C VAL A 229 3.37 -13.74 -11.61
N PHE A 230 2.84 -14.85 -11.10
CA PHE A 230 3.27 -16.17 -11.50
C PHE A 230 2.11 -17.15 -11.64
N GLY A 231 2.21 -17.99 -12.67
CA GLY A 231 1.34 -19.12 -12.97
C GLY A 231 2.23 -20.26 -13.47
N ASN A 232 2.12 -20.64 -14.75
CA ASN A 232 3.07 -21.56 -15.39
C ASN A 232 4.47 -20.93 -15.52
N ASP A 233 4.51 -19.62 -15.79
CA ASP A 233 5.69 -18.76 -15.85
C ASP A 233 5.50 -17.55 -14.93
N ALA A 234 6.52 -16.69 -14.87
CA ALA A 234 6.48 -15.44 -14.12
C ALA A 234 6.91 -14.25 -14.98
N TRP A 235 6.24 -13.11 -14.80
CA TRP A 235 6.58 -11.85 -15.47
C TRP A 235 6.28 -10.64 -14.58
N PRO A 236 7.02 -9.53 -14.74
CA PRO A 236 6.76 -8.31 -13.99
C PRO A 236 5.49 -7.62 -14.49
N ILE A 237 4.82 -6.91 -13.58
CA ILE A 237 3.65 -6.06 -13.89
C ILE A 237 3.82 -4.69 -13.24
N ALA A 238 3.11 -3.67 -13.73
CA ALA A 238 3.09 -2.36 -13.08
C ALA A 238 2.05 -2.31 -11.95
N ILE A 239 2.22 -1.38 -11.01
CA ILE A 239 1.27 -1.13 -9.92
C ILE A 239 -0.14 -0.83 -10.45
N LYS A 240 -0.24 -0.11 -11.59
CA LYS A 240 -1.50 0.19 -12.26
C LYS A 240 -2.25 -1.05 -12.76
N ASP A 241 -1.54 -2.16 -12.99
CA ASP A 241 -2.12 -3.38 -13.54
C ASP A 241 -2.76 -4.27 -12.44
N LEU A 242 -2.49 -3.98 -11.16
CA LEU A 242 -2.99 -4.76 -10.02
C LEU A 242 -4.53 -4.96 -9.99
N PRO A 243 -5.37 -3.92 -10.22
CA PRO A 243 -6.82 -4.09 -10.21
C PRO A 243 -7.29 -5.08 -11.30
N TYR A 244 -6.59 -5.08 -12.43
CA TYR A 244 -6.95 -5.82 -13.63
C TYR A 244 -6.47 -7.28 -13.64
N LEU A 245 -5.79 -7.72 -12.58
CA LEU A 245 -5.31 -9.10 -12.50
C LEU A 245 -6.46 -10.09 -12.59
N LYS A 246 -6.31 -11.10 -13.45
CA LYS A 246 -7.26 -12.20 -13.60
C LYS A 246 -6.54 -13.51 -13.41
N VAL A 247 -7.24 -14.47 -12.82
CA VAL A 247 -6.74 -15.84 -12.72
C VAL A 247 -6.87 -16.50 -14.07
N GLY A 248 -5.81 -17.16 -14.51
CA GLY A 248 -5.79 -17.92 -15.76
C GLY A 248 -5.85 -19.43 -15.51
N PRO A 249 -5.97 -20.24 -16.57
CA PRO A 249 -5.84 -21.70 -16.51
C PRO A 249 -4.38 -22.11 -16.33
N TYR A 250 -3.74 -21.56 -15.30
CA TYR A 250 -2.33 -21.78 -14.98
C TYR A 250 -2.20 -22.67 -13.76
N HIS A 251 -1.08 -23.40 -13.70
CA HIS A 251 -0.60 -24.09 -12.52
C HIS A 251 0.27 -23.15 -11.67
N THR A 252 0.78 -23.65 -10.55
CA THR A 252 1.56 -22.86 -9.58
C THR A 252 3.06 -23.17 -9.74
N ASN A 253 3.78 -22.37 -10.52
CA ASN A 253 5.24 -22.47 -10.68
C ASN A 253 5.97 -21.46 -9.78
N THR A 254 6.06 -21.81 -8.50
CA THR A 254 6.74 -20.98 -7.49
C THR A 254 8.23 -20.78 -7.82
N VAL A 255 8.86 -21.75 -8.48
CA VAL A 255 10.27 -21.67 -8.88
C VAL A 255 10.48 -20.54 -9.88
N ALA A 256 9.64 -20.45 -10.92
CA ALA A 256 9.72 -19.36 -11.91
C ALA A 256 9.55 -17.99 -11.25
N GLY A 257 8.57 -17.87 -10.34
CA GLY A 257 8.33 -16.63 -9.59
C GLY A 257 9.52 -16.23 -8.72
N LEU A 258 10.08 -17.17 -7.95
CA LEU A 258 11.22 -16.91 -7.07
C LEU A 258 12.49 -16.58 -7.86
N GLN A 259 12.73 -17.27 -8.97
CA GLN A 259 13.85 -17.01 -9.87
C GLN A 259 13.81 -15.56 -10.37
N LEU A 260 12.65 -15.12 -10.88
CA LEU A 260 12.47 -13.75 -11.36
C LEU A 260 12.60 -12.73 -10.23
N ALA A 261 12.02 -13.00 -9.06
CA ALA A 261 12.15 -12.13 -7.88
C ALA A 261 13.61 -11.93 -7.47
N MET A 262 14.38 -13.03 -7.40
CA MET A 262 15.80 -12.97 -7.07
C MET A 262 16.59 -12.19 -8.13
N ASP A 263 16.30 -12.38 -9.41
CA ASP A 263 16.97 -11.64 -10.49
C ASP A 263 16.68 -10.14 -10.45
N ILE A 264 15.45 -9.73 -10.12
CA ILE A 264 15.09 -8.33 -9.87
C ILE A 264 15.89 -7.78 -8.68
N LEU A 265 15.84 -8.49 -7.54
CA LEU A 265 16.50 -8.05 -6.30
C LEU A 265 18.03 -8.00 -6.42
N ARG A 266 18.66 -8.90 -7.19
CA ARG A 266 20.11 -8.89 -7.44
C ARG A 266 20.57 -7.60 -8.14
N ARG A 267 19.70 -6.98 -8.95
CA ARG A 267 20.00 -5.71 -9.65
C ARG A 267 19.82 -4.48 -8.77
N LYS A 268 19.16 -4.60 -7.61
CA LYS A 268 18.95 -3.48 -6.67
C LYS A 268 20.18 -3.27 -5.79
N ARG A 269 20.53 -1.99 -5.57
CA ARG A 269 21.69 -1.56 -4.76
C ARG A 269 21.41 -1.61 -3.26
N ASN A 270 20.13 -1.58 -2.86
CA ASN A 270 19.70 -1.63 -1.46
C ASN A 270 20.23 -2.88 -0.77
N THR A 271 20.73 -2.73 0.45
CA THR A 271 21.27 -3.85 1.24
C THR A 271 20.16 -4.79 1.71
N ASN A 272 19.01 -4.23 2.09
CA ASN A 272 17.89 -5.00 2.59
C ASN A 272 16.95 -5.36 1.43
N LYS A 273 16.65 -6.65 1.32
CA LYS A 273 15.88 -7.24 0.21
C LYS A 273 14.86 -8.21 0.79
N GLN A 274 13.61 -8.13 0.37
CA GLN A 274 12.56 -9.06 0.78
C GLN A 274 11.68 -9.45 -0.41
N ILE A 275 11.10 -10.64 -0.29
CA ILE A 275 10.09 -11.15 -1.20
C ILE A 275 8.83 -11.39 -0.37
N PHE A 276 7.73 -10.75 -0.74
CA PHE A 276 6.39 -11.12 -0.27
C PHE A 276 5.72 -11.95 -1.35
N MET A 277 5.18 -13.10 -0.97
CA MET A 277 4.47 -14.00 -1.89
C MET A 277 3.04 -14.18 -1.39
N ILE A 278 2.07 -13.92 -2.27
CA ILE A 278 0.66 -14.20 -2.03
C ILE A 278 0.26 -15.36 -2.93
N THR A 279 -0.07 -16.49 -2.32
CA THR A 279 -0.48 -17.73 -3.00
C THR A 279 -1.42 -18.52 -2.10
N ASP A 280 -2.26 -19.32 -2.74
CA ASP A 280 -3.10 -20.34 -2.10
C ASP A 280 -2.75 -21.76 -2.61
N GLY A 281 -1.89 -21.85 -3.64
CA GLY A 281 -1.55 -23.09 -4.32
C GLY A 281 -0.29 -23.75 -3.75
N LYS A 282 -0.30 -25.08 -3.69
CA LYS A 282 0.94 -25.85 -3.59
C LYS A 282 1.67 -25.78 -4.94
N PRO A 283 3.01 -25.78 -4.97
CA PRO A 283 3.74 -25.88 -6.22
C PRO A 283 3.28 -27.10 -7.02
N SER A 284 2.75 -26.86 -8.22
CA SER A 284 2.12 -27.89 -9.08
C SER A 284 2.74 -27.93 -10.48
N CYS A 285 3.62 -26.97 -10.79
CA CYS A 285 4.31 -26.88 -12.06
C CYS A 285 5.77 -26.47 -11.88
N VAL A 286 6.66 -27.06 -12.67
CA VAL A 286 8.07 -26.66 -12.79
C VAL A 286 8.49 -26.75 -14.26
N ARG A 287 9.33 -25.82 -14.70
CA ARG A 287 9.93 -25.85 -16.03
C ARG A 287 11.20 -26.73 -16.02
N GLU A 288 11.21 -27.75 -16.84
CA GLU A 288 12.31 -28.70 -16.99
C GLU A 288 13.43 -28.12 -17.87
N LYS A 289 14.62 -28.76 -17.83
CA LYS A 289 15.81 -28.30 -18.56
C LYS A 289 15.63 -28.29 -20.08
N ASP A 290 14.78 -29.18 -20.60
CA ASP A 290 14.45 -29.27 -22.02
C ASP A 290 13.41 -28.23 -22.47
N GLY A 291 12.92 -27.40 -21.54
CA GLY A 291 11.93 -26.36 -21.77
C GLY A 291 10.48 -26.83 -21.64
N THR A 292 10.23 -28.12 -21.37
CA THR A 292 8.89 -28.63 -21.09
C THR A 292 8.43 -28.26 -19.68
N TYR A 293 7.13 -28.37 -19.42
CA TYR A 293 6.57 -28.20 -18.07
C TYR A 293 6.22 -29.56 -17.49
N TYR A 294 6.80 -29.86 -16.33
CA TYR A 294 6.26 -30.89 -15.46
C TYR A 294 5.04 -30.32 -14.75
N MET A 295 3.89 -30.99 -14.87
CA MET A 295 2.65 -30.62 -14.18
C MET A 295 2.17 -31.82 -13.38
N ASN A 296 1.88 -31.60 -12.09
CA ASN A 296 1.27 -32.65 -11.28
C ASN A 296 -0.21 -32.79 -11.66
N SER A 297 -0.61 -33.99 -12.06
CA SER A 297 -1.97 -34.30 -12.55
C SER A 297 -3.07 -34.16 -11.48
N ASN A 298 -2.69 -34.05 -10.20
CA ASN A 298 -3.60 -33.92 -9.05
C ASN A 298 -3.61 -32.50 -8.43
N GLY A 299 -3.14 -31.50 -9.16
CA GLY A 299 -3.07 -30.08 -8.73
C GLY A 299 -4.27 -29.27 -9.18
#